data_AF-A0A2E8JRY5-F1
#
_entry.id   AF-A0A2E8JRY5-F1
#
_cell.length_a   1.000
_cell.length_b   1.000
_cell.length_c   1.000
_cell.angle_alpha   90.00
_cell.angle_beta   90.00
_cell.angle_gamma   90.00
#
_symmetry.space_group_name_H-M   'P 1'
#
loop_
_entity.id
_entity.type
_entity.pdbx_description
1 polymer ?
#
loop_
_entity_poly.entity_id
_entity_poly.type
_entity_poly.pdbx_seq_one_letter_code
_entity_poly.pdbx_strand_id
1 'polypeptide(L)'
;MSKQKKFQATSLRKLLVTLFVIVILGLAGAFYLGLQIIREYSVEVEKTSKDAAASAKQVEDLAALRQQLADTQARVSKADEIFSSDAEYRSEAATALNRYAEVAGISINNTSFTPGDPQPEGTRRVTIGIDSPASYDNLVYFLQLIEGSLPKMQVAALDITRASGNEVTVGDIDINVYIR
;
A
#
# COMPACT_ATOMS: atom_id res chain seq x y z
N MET A 1 82.78 38.20 39.58
CA MET A 1 83.10 38.71 38.23
C MET A 1 82.81 37.61 37.21
N SER A 2 81.83 37.83 36.33
CA SER A 2 81.31 36.85 35.38
C SER A 2 82.24 36.69 34.17
N LYS A 3 82.64 35.45 33.87
CA LYS A 3 83.40 35.13 32.65
C LYS A 3 82.43 35.00 31.48
N GLN A 4 82.23 36.09 30.74
CA GLN A 4 81.55 36.03 29.45
C GLN A 4 82.41 35.26 28.44
N LYS A 5 81.96 34.06 28.04
CA LYS A 5 82.51 33.34 26.89
C LYS A 5 82.19 34.16 25.64
N LYS A 6 83.23 34.71 24.98
CA LYS A 6 83.09 35.36 23.68
C LYS A 6 82.63 34.31 22.65
N PHE A 7 81.39 34.42 22.16
CA PHE A 7 80.88 33.57 21.09
C PHE A 7 81.65 33.87 19.79
N GLN A 8 82.54 32.98 19.36
CA GLN A 8 83.14 33.07 18.02
C GLN A 8 82.04 32.86 16.97
N ALA A 9 82.06 33.68 15.91
CA ALA A 9 81.03 33.73 14.86
C ALA A 9 80.71 32.35 14.24
N THR A 10 81.69 31.45 14.18
CA THR A 10 81.53 30.09 13.64
C THR A 10 80.73 29.18 14.58
N SER A 11 80.90 29.30 15.90
CA SER A 11 80.16 28.54 16.91
C SER A 11 78.70 28.99 16.97
N LEU A 12 78.47 30.30 16.78
CA LEU A 12 77.12 30.87 16.70
C LEU A 12 76.39 30.39 15.43
N ARG A 13 77.07 30.34 14.28
CA ARG A 13 76.50 29.82 13.03
C ARG A 13 76.11 28.34 13.14
N LYS A 14 76.93 27.50 13.76
CA LYS A 14 76.59 26.07 13.98
C LYS A 14 75.40 25.90 14.92
N LEU A 15 75.33 26.69 16.00
CA LEU A 15 74.20 26.67 16.92
C LEU A 15 72.89 27.09 16.23
N LEU A 16 72.93 28.16 15.41
CA LEU A 16 71.77 28.62 14.66
C LEU A 16 71.28 27.60 13.63
N VAL A 17 72.18 26.96 12.88
CA VAL A 17 71.80 25.93 11.90
C VAL A 17 71.15 24.74 12.60
N THR A 18 71.70 24.31 13.74
CA THR A 18 71.14 23.18 14.50
C THR A 18 69.75 23.51 15.05
N LEU A 19 69.56 24.73 15.56
CA LEU A 19 68.25 25.21 16.02
C LEU A 19 67.23 25.24 14.87
N PHE A 20 67.64 25.71 13.69
CA PHE A 20 66.75 25.84 12.53
C PHE A 20 66.27 24.47 12.03
N VAL A 21 67.14 23.46 12.04
CA VAL A 21 66.77 22.08 11.68
C VAL A 21 65.76 21.49 12.67
N ILE A 22 65.91 21.75 13.96
CA ILE A 22 64.98 21.27 14.99
C ILE A 22 63.59 21.90 14.81
N VAL A 23 63.52 23.20 14.50
CA VAL A 23 62.25 23.90 14.25
C VAL A 23 61.54 23.35 13.01
N ILE A 24 62.27 23.08 11.92
CA ILE A 24 61.69 22.51 10.70
C ILE A 24 61.14 21.10 10.96
N LEU A 25 61.88 20.25 11.68
CA LEU A 25 61.41 18.91 12.05
C LEU A 25 60.19 18.97 12.98
N GLY A 26 60.17 19.91 13.92
CA GLY A 26 59.03 20.13 14.80
C GLY A 26 57.78 20.58 14.04
N LEU A 27 57.91 21.49 13.07
CA LEU A 27 56.80 21.93 12.23
C LEU A 27 56.29 20.80 11.33
N ALA A 28 57.18 20.00 10.73
CA ALA A 28 56.77 18.85 9.91
C ALA A 28 56.01 17.80 10.74
N GLY A 29 56.47 17.53 11.98
CA GLY A 29 55.77 16.63 12.91
C GLY A 29 54.41 17.19 13.36
N ALA A 30 54.34 18.47 13.72
CA ALA A 30 53.10 19.14 14.08
C ALA A 30 52.10 19.17 12.92
N PHE A 31 52.60 19.36 11.69
CA PHE A 31 51.79 19.32 10.47
C PHE A 31 51.26 17.91 10.17
N TYR A 32 52.07 16.87 10.39
CA TYR A 32 51.64 15.47 10.24
C TYR A 32 50.51 15.10 11.22
N LEU A 33 50.65 15.49 12.49
CA LEU A 33 49.62 15.27 13.51
C LEU A 33 48.37 16.15 13.27
N GLY A 34 48.56 17.39 12.83
CA GLY A 34 47.46 18.29 12.45
C GLY A 34 46.67 17.80 11.25
N LEU A 35 47.32 17.23 10.23
CA LEU A 35 46.64 16.60 9.09
C LEU A 35 45.82 15.37 9.50
N GLN A 36 46.24 14.64 10.54
CA GLN A 36 45.46 13.54 11.09
C GLN A 36 44.18 14.05 11.78
N ILE A 37 44.27 15.16 12.54
CA ILE A 37 43.12 15.79 13.20
C ILE A 37 42.15 16.43 12.21
N ILE A 38 42.64 17.00 11.10
CA ILE A 38 41.80 17.57 10.02
C ILE A 38 41.00 16.48 9.30
N ARG A 39 41.48 15.22 9.29
CA ARG A 39 40.71 14.09 8.72
C ARG A 39 39.56 13.61 9.61
N GLU A 40 39.53 13.95 10.90
CA GLU A 40 38.40 13.63 11.80
C GLU A 40 37.40 14.78 11.98
N TYR A 41 37.74 16.02 11.60
CA TYR A 41 36.87 17.20 11.72
C TYR A 41 36.36 17.74 10.37
N SER A 42 35.88 16.85 9.50
CA SER A 42 35.11 17.21 8.29
C SER A 42 34.06 16.15 7.93
N VAL A 43 33.34 15.62 8.94
CA VAL A 43 32.34 14.55 8.76
C VAL A 43 30.97 14.90 9.39
N GLU A 44 30.56 16.18 9.41
CA GLU A 44 29.25 16.56 9.98
C GLU A 44 28.42 17.52 9.11
N VAL A 45 28.65 17.55 7.79
CA VAL A 45 27.73 18.21 6.84
C VAL A 45 27.50 17.38 5.59
N GLU A 46 28.47 16.55 5.18
CA GLU A 46 28.35 15.70 3.99
C GLU A 46 27.44 14.47 4.21
N LYS A 47 27.31 13.97 5.44
CA LYS A 47 26.31 12.92 5.76
C LYS A 47 24.90 13.48 5.88
N THR A 48 24.71 14.60 6.58
CA THR A 48 23.38 15.23 6.69
C THR A 48 22.85 15.74 5.36
N SER A 49 23.69 16.28 4.47
CA SER A 49 23.21 16.69 3.14
C SER A 49 22.97 15.52 2.20
N LYS A 50 23.77 14.43 2.30
CA LYS A 50 23.54 13.20 1.51
C LYS A 50 22.35 12.40 2.02
N ASP A 51 22.14 12.33 3.33
CA ASP A 51 20.95 11.70 3.93
C ASP A 51 19.72 12.56 3.75
N ALA A 52 19.80 13.89 3.77
CA ALA A 52 18.66 14.76 3.45
C ALA A 52 18.33 14.73 1.95
N ALA A 53 19.32 14.68 1.06
CA ALA A 53 19.08 14.53 -0.38
C ALA A 53 18.59 13.12 -0.75
N ALA A 54 19.11 12.08 -0.10
CA ALA A 54 18.62 10.71 -0.25
C ALA A 54 17.24 10.53 0.38
N SER A 55 16.95 11.18 1.52
CA SER A 55 15.61 11.18 2.13
C SER A 55 14.63 12.00 1.30
N ALA A 56 15.04 13.14 0.73
CA ALA A 56 14.21 13.89 -0.20
C ALA A 56 13.89 13.05 -1.44
N LYS A 57 14.89 12.33 -1.99
CA LYS A 57 14.71 11.40 -3.10
C LYS A 57 13.88 10.17 -2.72
N GLN A 58 14.05 9.61 -1.52
CA GLN A 58 13.22 8.52 -1.01
C GLN A 58 11.80 8.96 -0.71
N VAL A 59 11.57 10.21 -0.30
CA VAL A 59 10.24 10.79 -0.10
C VAL A 59 9.60 11.14 -1.43
N GLU A 60 10.37 11.60 -2.42
CA GLU A 60 9.92 11.80 -3.80
C GLU A 60 9.61 10.45 -4.47
N ASP A 61 10.46 9.44 -4.29
CA ASP A 61 10.24 8.07 -4.76
C ASP A 61 9.09 7.41 -3.99
N LEU A 62 8.92 7.62 -2.67
CA LEU A 62 7.75 7.13 -1.93
C LEU A 62 6.48 7.88 -2.31
N ALA A 63 6.56 9.18 -2.59
CA ALA A 63 5.42 9.96 -3.05
C ALA A 63 5.06 9.52 -4.46
N ALA A 64 6.03 9.31 -5.35
CA ALA A 64 5.84 8.75 -6.67
C ALA A 64 5.33 7.31 -6.63
N LEU A 65 5.81 6.49 -5.68
CA LEU A 65 5.34 5.12 -5.49
C LEU A 65 3.96 5.08 -4.83
N ARG A 66 3.63 6.00 -3.91
CA ARG A 66 2.27 6.19 -3.40
C ARG A 66 1.33 6.72 -4.47
N GLN A 67 1.80 7.64 -5.30
CA GLN A 67 1.05 8.18 -6.43
C GLN A 67 0.82 7.09 -7.46
N GLN A 68 1.85 6.28 -7.78
CA GLN A 68 1.74 5.11 -8.66
C GLN A 68 0.89 4.03 -8.03
N LEU A 69 0.95 3.77 -6.73
CA LEU A 69 0.05 2.83 -6.06
C LEU A 69 -1.37 3.35 -6.04
N ALA A 70 -1.62 4.65 -5.85
CA ALA A 70 -2.95 5.25 -5.96
C ALA A 70 -3.48 5.20 -7.41
N ASP A 71 -2.64 5.50 -8.40
CA ASP A 71 -2.95 5.38 -9.84
C ASP A 71 -3.11 3.92 -10.27
N THR A 72 -2.36 3.00 -9.66
CA THR A 72 -2.44 1.56 -9.94
C THR A 72 -3.61 0.93 -9.20
N GLN A 73 -4.01 1.38 -8.02
CA GLN A 73 -5.25 0.92 -7.36
C GLN A 73 -6.48 1.34 -8.18
N ALA A 74 -6.46 2.57 -8.74
CA ALA A 74 -7.50 3.05 -9.64
C ALA A 74 -7.48 2.33 -11.01
N ARG A 75 -6.31 1.90 -11.50
CA ARG A 75 -6.16 1.14 -12.75
C ARG A 75 -6.32 -0.37 -12.58
N VAL A 76 -6.05 -0.96 -11.42
CA VAL A 76 -6.33 -2.36 -11.09
C VAL A 76 -7.82 -2.51 -10.80
N SER A 77 -8.44 -1.56 -10.08
CA SER A 77 -9.91 -1.53 -9.94
C SER A 77 -10.61 -1.36 -11.30
N LYS A 78 -10.13 -0.42 -12.16
CA LYS A 78 -10.65 -0.31 -13.54
C LYS A 78 -10.23 -1.45 -14.47
N ALA A 79 -9.08 -2.08 -14.29
CA ALA A 79 -8.65 -3.20 -15.14
C ALA A 79 -9.34 -4.50 -14.74
N ASP A 80 -9.63 -4.72 -13.45
CA ASP A 80 -10.47 -5.82 -12.96
C ASP A 80 -11.95 -5.63 -13.37
N GLU A 81 -12.42 -4.38 -13.53
CA GLU A 81 -13.71 -4.06 -14.16
C GLU A 81 -13.72 -4.26 -15.70
N ILE A 82 -12.57 -4.29 -16.37
CA ILE A 82 -12.47 -4.25 -17.84
C ILE A 82 -11.93 -5.55 -18.47
N PHE A 83 -11.20 -6.40 -17.73
CA PHE A 83 -10.66 -7.65 -18.26
C PHE A 83 -11.72 -8.78 -18.32
N SER A 84 -12.64 -8.66 -19.27
CA SER A 84 -13.26 -9.76 -20.04
C SER A 84 -14.20 -10.77 -19.37
N SER A 85 -14.49 -10.74 -18.07
CA SER A 85 -15.37 -11.74 -17.42
C SER A 85 -16.57 -11.19 -16.64
N ASP A 86 -16.69 -9.87 -16.44
CA ASP A 86 -17.74 -9.32 -15.57
C ASP A 86 -19.10 -9.16 -16.28
N ALA A 87 -19.11 -8.76 -17.56
CA ALA A 87 -20.37 -8.58 -18.30
C ALA A 87 -21.11 -9.90 -18.57
N GLU A 88 -20.37 -10.95 -18.96
CA GLU A 88 -20.94 -12.29 -19.19
C GLU A 88 -21.44 -12.89 -17.88
N TYR A 89 -20.63 -12.83 -16.82
CA TYR A 89 -21.01 -13.24 -15.48
C TYR A 89 -22.28 -12.52 -14.99
N ARG A 90 -22.32 -11.18 -15.09
CA ARG A 90 -23.48 -10.38 -14.66
C ARG A 90 -24.72 -10.70 -15.46
N SER A 91 -24.56 -10.92 -16.77
CA SER A 91 -25.67 -11.33 -17.64
C SER A 91 -26.17 -12.74 -17.29
N GLU A 92 -25.27 -13.70 -17.06
CA GLU A 92 -25.61 -15.08 -16.69
C GLU A 92 -26.29 -15.13 -15.33
N ALA A 93 -25.72 -14.45 -14.33
CA ALA A 93 -26.28 -14.33 -12.99
C ALA A 93 -27.65 -13.63 -13.01
N ALA A 94 -27.79 -12.48 -13.70
CA ALA A 94 -29.07 -11.79 -13.80
C ALA A 94 -30.13 -12.64 -14.52
N THR A 95 -29.76 -13.32 -15.61
CA THR A 95 -30.68 -14.20 -16.34
C THR A 95 -31.13 -15.38 -15.48
N ALA A 96 -30.19 -15.99 -14.76
CA ALA A 96 -30.47 -17.10 -13.87
C ALA A 96 -31.38 -16.67 -12.70
N LEU A 97 -31.07 -15.56 -12.04
CA LEU A 97 -31.88 -15.00 -10.94
C LEU A 97 -33.30 -14.68 -11.38
N ASN A 98 -33.48 -14.00 -12.52
CA ASN A 98 -34.79 -13.72 -13.07
C ASN A 98 -35.56 -15.01 -13.39
N ARG A 99 -34.90 -15.98 -14.03
CA ARG A 99 -35.53 -17.28 -14.33
C ARG A 99 -36.01 -17.98 -13.06
N TYR A 100 -35.20 -18.02 -12.00
CA TYR A 100 -35.59 -18.69 -10.76
C TYR A 100 -36.65 -17.93 -9.99
N ALA A 101 -36.62 -16.60 -10.03
CA ALA A 101 -37.68 -15.76 -9.47
C ALA A 101 -39.02 -16.01 -10.18
N GLU A 102 -39.03 -16.05 -11.52
CA GLU A 102 -40.22 -16.40 -12.30
C GLU A 102 -40.77 -17.79 -11.95
N VAL A 103 -39.89 -18.80 -11.85
CA VAL A 103 -40.28 -20.17 -11.47
C VAL A 103 -40.86 -20.24 -10.05
N ALA A 104 -40.33 -19.42 -9.14
CA ALA A 104 -40.81 -19.33 -7.76
C ALA A 104 -42.02 -18.40 -7.58
N GLY A 105 -42.44 -17.67 -8.62
CA GLY A 105 -43.51 -16.69 -8.53
C GLY A 105 -43.13 -15.46 -7.70
N ILE A 106 -41.86 -15.05 -7.73
CA ILE A 106 -41.33 -13.83 -7.10
C ILE A 106 -40.95 -12.82 -8.19
N SER A 107 -41.22 -11.55 -7.92
CA SER A 107 -40.82 -10.42 -8.77
C SER A 107 -39.59 -9.74 -8.18
N ILE A 108 -38.53 -9.61 -8.99
CA ILE A 108 -37.31 -8.87 -8.65
C ILE A 108 -37.49 -7.42 -9.10
N ASN A 109 -37.40 -6.47 -8.18
CA ASN A 109 -37.54 -5.04 -8.48
C ASN A 109 -36.19 -4.33 -8.63
N ASN A 110 -35.13 -4.88 -8.05
CA ASN A 110 -33.79 -4.32 -8.09
C ASN A 110 -32.74 -5.41 -8.21
N THR A 111 -31.69 -5.15 -8.97
CA THR A 111 -30.50 -6.00 -9.05
C THR A 111 -29.29 -5.10 -9.17
N SER A 112 -28.43 -5.13 -8.17
CA SER A 112 -27.17 -4.40 -8.15
C SER A 112 -25.99 -5.35 -8.03
N PHE A 113 -24.89 -4.97 -8.67
CA PHE A 113 -23.62 -5.67 -8.63
C PHE A 113 -22.63 -4.72 -7.98
N THR A 114 -22.23 -5.02 -6.75
CA THR A 114 -21.37 -4.12 -5.97
C THR A 114 -19.91 -4.58 -6.07
N PRO A 115 -19.05 -3.85 -6.80
CA PRO A 115 -17.62 -4.12 -6.78
C PRO A 115 -16.98 -3.65 -5.45
N GLY A 116 -16.04 -4.42 -4.93
CA GLY A 116 -15.12 -3.95 -3.87
C GLY A 116 -15.54 -4.19 -2.41
N ASP A 117 -16.65 -4.88 -2.18
CA ASP A 117 -17.03 -5.33 -0.84
C ASP A 117 -16.21 -6.59 -0.47
N PRO A 118 -15.83 -6.83 0.80
CA PRO A 118 -15.03 -8.01 1.16
C PRO A 118 -15.81 -9.28 0.80
N GLN A 119 -15.38 -9.92 -0.27
CA GLN A 119 -16.00 -11.11 -0.84
C GLN A 119 -15.00 -12.26 -0.71
N PRO A 120 -15.46 -13.49 -0.40
CA PRO A 120 -14.61 -14.66 -0.52
C PRO A 120 -13.92 -14.71 -1.89
N GLU A 121 -12.64 -15.07 -1.93
CA GLU A 121 -11.91 -15.20 -3.20
C GLU A 121 -12.67 -16.11 -4.18
N GLY A 122 -12.75 -15.68 -5.44
CA GLY A 122 -13.51 -16.41 -6.46
C GLY A 122 -15.03 -16.24 -6.38
N THR A 123 -15.53 -15.27 -5.62
CA THR A 123 -16.95 -14.88 -5.64
C THR A 123 -17.17 -13.44 -6.07
N ARG A 124 -18.39 -13.15 -6.48
CA ARG A 124 -18.91 -11.83 -6.82
C ARG A 124 -20.23 -11.64 -6.09
N ARG A 125 -20.41 -10.50 -5.41
CA ARG A 125 -21.64 -10.17 -4.68
C ARG A 125 -22.69 -9.60 -5.65
N VAL A 126 -23.91 -10.10 -5.54
CA VAL A 126 -25.10 -9.58 -6.21
C VAL A 126 -26.13 -9.29 -5.14
N THR A 127 -26.68 -8.09 -5.14
CA THR A 127 -27.77 -7.73 -4.23
C THR A 127 -29.05 -7.62 -5.03
N ILE A 128 -30.10 -8.31 -4.60
CA ILE A 128 -31.42 -8.25 -5.24
C ILE A 128 -32.46 -7.71 -4.27
N GLY A 129 -33.36 -6.88 -4.79
CA GLY A 129 -34.59 -6.49 -4.11
C GLY A 129 -35.76 -7.28 -4.70
N ILE A 130 -36.63 -7.79 -3.84
CA ILE A 130 -37.87 -8.46 -4.26
C ILE A 130 -39.09 -7.68 -3.81
N ASP A 131 -40.20 -7.83 -4.51
CA ASP A 131 -41.46 -7.21 -4.13
C ASP A 131 -41.95 -7.78 -2.81
N SER A 132 -42.26 -6.89 -1.86
CA SER A 132 -42.74 -7.21 -0.52
C SER A 132 -44.12 -6.59 -0.26
N PRO A 133 -45.06 -7.29 0.42
CA PRO A 133 -44.90 -8.61 1.03
C PRO A 133 -44.87 -9.78 0.02
N ALA A 134 -44.03 -10.77 0.27
CA ALA A 134 -43.92 -11.99 -0.53
C ALA A 134 -44.43 -13.21 0.26
N SER A 135 -44.94 -14.23 -0.44
CA SER A 135 -45.25 -15.52 0.20
C SER A 135 -43.96 -16.17 0.71
N TYR A 136 -43.96 -16.61 1.96
CA TYR A 136 -42.85 -17.30 2.59
C TYR A 136 -42.50 -18.61 1.85
N ASP A 137 -43.50 -19.37 1.43
CA ASP A 137 -43.27 -20.62 0.69
C ASP A 137 -42.58 -20.36 -0.66
N ASN A 138 -43.02 -19.32 -1.38
CA ASN A 138 -42.39 -18.91 -2.63
C ASN A 138 -40.96 -18.43 -2.39
N LEU A 139 -40.73 -17.63 -1.34
CA LEU A 139 -39.39 -17.18 -0.95
C LEU A 139 -38.46 -18.36 -0.68
N VAL A 140 -38.87 -19.30 0.16
CA VAL A 140 -38.06 -20.49 0.48
C VAL A 140 -37.77 -21.29 -0.78
N TYR A 141 -38.76 -21.46 -1.66
CA TYR A 141 -38.59 -22.18 -2.92
C TYR A 141 -37.60 -21.46 -3.85
N PHE A 142 -37.66 -20.13 -3.93
CA PHE A 142 -36.68 -19.33 -4.67
C PHE A 142 -35.25 -19.52 -4.13
N LEU A 143 -35.06 -19.43 -2.80
CA LEU A 143 -33.75 -19.61 -2.18
C LEU A 143 -33.17 -21.01 -2.48
N GLN A 144 -34.00 -22.05 -2.49
CA GLN A 144 -33.58 -23.39 -2.86
C GLN A 144 -33.16 -23.50 -4.34
N LEU A 145 -33.88 -22.83 -5.25
CA LEU A 145 -33.55 -22.84 -6.67
C LEU A 145 -32.22 -22.12 -6.95
N ILE A 146 -31.96 -20.99 -6.29
CA ILE A 146 -30.70 -20.27 -6.51
C ILE A 146 -29.50 -21.06 -5.96
N GLU A 147 -29.61 -21.70 -4.80
CA GLU A 147 -28.51 -22.50 -4.22
C GLU A 147 -28.28 -23.84 -4.93
N GLY A 148 -29.36 -24.44 -5.45
CA GLY A 148 -29.31 -25.75 -6.12
C GLY A 148 -28.90 -25.71 -7.59
N SER A 149 -28.59 -24.53 -8.14
CA SER A 149 -28.45 -24.36 -9.58
C SER A 149 -27.06 -23.91 -10.05
N LEU A 150 -26.90 -23.87 -11.38
CA LEU A 150 -25.74 -23.31 -12.05
C LEU A 150 -26.12 -21.94 -12.65
N PRO A 151 -25.28 -20.90 -12.51
CA PRO A 151 -24.00 -20.87 -11.78
C PRO A 151 -24.17 -21.08 -10.26
N LYS A 152 -23.12 -21.55 -9.57
CA LYS A 152 -23.19 -21.81 -8.12
C LYS A 152 -23.41 -20.49 -7.38
N MET A 153 -24.48 -20.41 -6.61
CA MET A 153 -24.85 -19.24 -5.82
C MET A 153 -25.08 -19.62 -4.36
N GLN A 154 -24.86 -18.66 -3.45
CA GLN A 154 -25.11 -18.83 -2.03
C GLN A 154 -25.66 -17.54 -1.44
N VAL A 155 -26.69 -17.64 -0.62
CA VAL A 155 -27.22 -16.49 0.12
C VAL A 155 -26.20 -16.07 1.19
N ALA A 156 -25.79 -14.82 1.17
CA ALA A 156 -24.85 -14.23 2.10
C ALA A 156 -25.55 -13.50 3.24
N ALA A 157 -26.57 -12.70 2.91
CA ALA A 157 -27.38 -11.98 3.89
C ALA A 157 -28.83 -11.87 3.38
N LEU A 158 -29.77 -11.90 4.32
CA LEU A 158 -31.20 -11.86 4.03
C LEU A 158 -31.93 -11.39 5.29
N ASP A 159 -32.61 -10.25 5.18
CA ASP A 159 -33.47 -9.73 6.24
C ASP A 159 -34.93 -10.10 5.97
N ILE A 160 -35.54 -10.85 6.88
CA ILE A 160 -36.95 -11.26 6.78
C ILE A 160 -37.69 -10.83 8.03
N THR A 161 -38.81 -10.14 7.84
CA THR A 161 -39.76 -9.82 8.91
C THR A 161 -41.11 -10.44 8.62
N ARG A 162 -41.72 -11.05 9.63
CA ARG A 162 -43.08 -11.59 9.52
C ARG A 162 -44.06 -10.45 9.25
N ALA A 163 -44.86 -10.57 8.19
CA ALA A 163 -46.00 -9.72 7.94
C ALA A 163 -47.27 -10.38 8.51
N SER A 164 -48.14 -10.94 7.66
CA SER A 164 -49.40 -11.56 8.07
C SER A 164 -49.57 -12.96 7.47
N GLY A 165 -50.11 -13.92 8.23
CA GLY A 165 -50.32 -15.29 7.73
C GLY A 165 -49.03 -15.94 7.24
N ASN A 166 -48.99 -16.26 5.93
CA ASN A 166 -47.86 -16.85 5.21
C ASN A 166 -47.00 -15.80 4.47
N GLU A 167 -47.21 -14.51 4.71
CA GLU A 167 -46.49 -13.43 4.06
C GLU A 167 -45.34 -12.92 4.92
N VAL A 168 -44.27 -12.54 4.25
CA VAL A 168 -43.08 -11.95 4.84
C VAL A 168 -42.67 -10.69 4.08
N THR A 169 -42.23 -9.69 4.84
CA THR A 169 -41.50 -8.55 4.29
C THR A 169 -40.04 -8.94 4.18
N VAL A 170 -39.48 -8.77 2.99
CA VAL A 170 -38.11 -9.17 2.66
C VAL A 170 -37.32 -7.92 2.30
N GLY A 171 -36.18 -7.75 2.96
CA GLY A 171 -35.20 -6.72 2.61
C GLY A 171 -34.40 -7.10 1.37
N ASP A 172 -33.33 -6.35 1.13
CA ASP A 172 -32.38 -6.72 0.08
C ASP A 172 -31.70 -8.05 0.43
N ILE A 173 -31.49 -8.88 -0.60
CA ILE A 173 -30.87 -10.19 -0.47
C ILE A 173 -29.49 -10.13 -1.10
N ASP A 174 -28.46 -10.38 -0.29
CA ASP A 174 -27.09 -10.50 -0.78
C ASP A 174 -26.80 -11.94 -1.16
N ILE A 175 -26.28 -12.13 -2.37
CA ILE A 175 -25.97 -13.43 -2.97
C ILE A 175 -24.53 -13.42 -3.43
N ASN A 176 -23.74 -14.40 -2.98
CA ASN A 176 -22.42 -14.66 -3.52
C ASN A 176 -22.56 -15.63 -4.70
N VAL A 177 -22.08 -15.21 -5.86
CA VAL A 177 -22.00 -16.09 -7.03
C VAL A 177 -20.54 -16.45 -7.27
N TYR A 178 -20.28 -17.73 -7.48
CA TYR A 178 -18.93 -18.24 -7.67
C TYR A 178 -18.52 -18.13 -9.13
N ILE A 179 -17.41 -17.41 -9.36
CA ILE A 179 -16.76 -17.32 -10.67
C ILE A 179 -15.73 -18.45 -10.80
N ARG A 180 -15.58 -18.98 -12.01
CA ARG A 180 -14.63 -20.06 -12.33
C ARG A 180 -13.25 -19.54 -12.64
#